data_AF-A0A933RMB8-F1
#
_entry.id   AF-A0A933RMB8-F1
#
_cell.length_a   1.000
_cell.length_b   1.000
_cell.length_c   1.000
_cell.angle_alpha   90.00
_cell.angle_beta   90.00
_cell.angle_gamma   90.00
#
_symmetry.space_group_name_H-M   'P 1'
#
loop_
_entity.id
_entity.type
_entity.pdbx_description
1 polymer ?
#
loop_
_entity_poly.entity_id
_entity_poly.type
_entity_poly.pdbx_seq_one_letter_code
_entity_poly.pdbx_strand_id
1 'polypeptide(L)'
;MAVNILKKVCFGGIGAVEFSREKLSNIRKSLKDSLNDFVKRGERLNEKEDSLSKALLAAFKIGSRVPSASNVNSIIPGYDDMTVTEIIDQLKSLPMRQLEIIRGYEYHNYNRIRILRQIDRELDEVRIIPEYDNMAVGVVLEKLNDLSPQELAALKDYEKGHRNRSTILKAIERRLAKAA
;
A
#
# COMPACT_ATOMS: atom_id res chain seq x y z
N MET A 1 -10.71 -30.44 -3.40
CA MET A 1 -10.04 -30.03 -2.14
C MET A 1 -9.14 -28.80 -2.29
N ALA A 2 -9.34 -27.90 -3.26
CA ALA A 2 -8.45 -26.75 -3.52
C ALA A 2 -8.93 -25.41 -2.93
N VAL A 3 -10.18 -25.35 -2.43
CA VAL A 3 -10.83 -24.09 -2.02
C VAL A 3 -10.47 -23.67 -0.58
N ASN A 4 -10.00 -24.59 0.26
CA ASN A 4 -9.70 -24.32 1.68
C ASN A 4 -8.32 -23.70 1.96
N ILE A 5 -7.43 -23.61 0.96
CA ILE A 5 -6.07 -23.06 1.16
C ILE A 5 -6.10 -21.52 1.12
N LEU A 6 -6.98 -20.93 0.31
CA LEU A 6 -7.09 -19.47 0.16
C LEU A 6 -7.65 -18.76 1.40
N LYS A 7 -8.47 -19.44 2.22
CA LYS A 7 -9.04 -18.83 3.45
C LYS A 7 -8.05 -18.76 4.62
N LYS A 8 -7.00 -19.60 4.65
CA LYS A 8 -6.03 -19.61 5.77
C LYS A 8 -4.91 -18.58 5.65
N VAL A 9 -4.65 -18.04 4.45
CA VAL A 9 -3.55 -17.10 4.21
C VAL A 9 -3.89 -15.68 4.71
N CYS A 10 -5.17 -15.34 4.86
CA CYS A 10 -5.59 -14.01 5.28
C CYS A 10 -5.42 -13.71 6.80
N PHE A 11 -4.99 -14.67 7.63
CA PHE A 11 -5.02 -14.52 9.10
C PHE A 11 -3.69 -14.75 9.85
N GLY A 12 -2.54 -14.90 9.19
CA GLY A 12 -1.26 -15.16 9.86
C GLY A 12 -0.22 -14.07 9.60
N GLY A 13 0.13 -13.29 10.63
CA GLY A 13 1.16 -12.25 10.56
C GLY A 13 2.53 -12.75 10.11
N ILE A 14 3.30 -11.83 9.49
CA ILE A 14 4.75 -11.79 9.17
C ILE A 14 5.41 -13.08 8.59
N GLY A 15 5.24 -14.26 9.20
CA GLY A 15 5.73 -15.55 8.67
C GLY A 15 5.03 -16.05 7.41
N ALA A 16 3.80 -15.60 7.12
CA ALA A 16 3.12 -15.91 5.85
C ALA A 16 3.73 -15.18 4.64
N VAL A 17 4.51 -14.11 4.88
CA VAL A 17 5.10 -13.28 3.83
C VAL A 17 6.33 -13.96 3.21
N GLU A 18 7.16 -14.63 4.02
CA GLU A 18 8.34 -15.36 3.53
C GLU A 18 7.96 -16.68 2.84
N PHE A 19 7.01 -17.44 3.43
CA PHE A 19 6.47 -18.66 2.81
C PHE A 19 5.77 -18.37 1.46
N SER A 20 5.17 -17.19 1.33
CA SER A 20 4.58 -16.75 0.06
C SER A 20 5.63 -16.31 -0.96
N ARG A 21 6.75 -15.71 -0.55
CA ARG A 21 7.79 -15.20 -1.48
C ARG A 21 8.47 -16.32 -2.26
N GLU A 22 8.89 -17.39 -1.60
CA GLU A 22 9.56 -18.51 -2.25
C GLU A 22 8.62 -19.25 -3.21
N LYS A 23 7.39 -19.49 -2.75
CA LYS A 23 6.35 -20.16 -3.56
C LYS A 23 5.92 -19.31 -4.75
N LEU A 24 5.79 -18.00 -4.60
CA LEU A 24 5.47 -17.07 -5.69
C LEU A 24 6.64 -16.94 -6.68
N SER A 25 7.90 -16.97 -6.21
CA SER A 25 9.08 -17.00 -7.09
C SER A 25 9.09 -18.26 -7.96
N ASN A 26 8.82 -19.41 -7.35
CA ASN A 26 8.75 -20.70 -8.05
C ASN A 26 7.59 -20.75 -9.05
N ILE A 27 6.41 -20.23 -8.68
CA ILE A 27 5.26 -20.11 -9.59
C ILE A 27 5.60 -19.18 -10.76
N ARG A 28 6.23 -18.02 -10.50
CA ARG A 28 6.64 -17.08 -11.55
C ARG A 28 7.65 -17.69 -12.50
N LYS A 29 8.64 -18.43 -11.98
CA LYS A 29 9.66 -19.11 -12.78
C LYS A 29 9.04 -20.21 -13.64
N SER A 30 8.21 -21.07 -13.05
CA SER A 30 7.49 -22.12 -13.77
C SER A 30 6.56 -21.58 -14.86
N LEU A 31 5.86 -20.48 -14.60
CA LEU A 31 5.04 -19.79 -15.59
C LEU A 31 5.88 -19.20 -16.73
N LYS A 32 7.00 -18.54 -16.40
CA LYS A 32 7.92 -17.97 -17.38
C LYS A 32 8.53 -19.04 -18.27
N ASP A 33 8.92 -20.17 -17.69
CA ASP A 33 9.49 -21.29 -18.42
C ASP A 33 8.43 -21.95 -19.31
N SER A 34 7.20 -22.14 -18.81
CA SER A 34 6.09 -22.67 -19.61
C SER A 34 5.70 -21.73 -20.77
N LEU A 35 5.70 -20.42 -20.55
CA LEU A 35 5.46 -19.41 -21.59
C LEU A 35 6.57 -19.39 -22.64
N ASN A 36 7.84 -19.43 -22.22
CA ASN A 36 8.97 -19.51 -23.13
C ASN A 36 8.93 -20.79 -23.97
N ASP A 37 8.52 -21.91 -23.37
CA ASP A 37 8.37 -23.20 -24.05
C ASP A 37 7.18 -23.21 -25.01
N PHE A 38 6.11 -22.48 -24.69
CA PHE A 38 4.97 -22.25 -25.59
C PHE A 38 5.37 -21.41 -26.80
N VAL A 39 6.10 -20.31 -26.57
CA VAL A 39 6.61 -19.41 -27.63
C VAL A 39 7.62 -20.14 -28.52
N LYS A 40 8.50 -20.97 -27.95
CA LYS A 40 9.48 -21.78 -28.71
C LYS A 40 8.82 -22.85 -29.57
N ARG A 41 7.70 -23.43 -29.14
CA ARG A 41 6.96 -24.44 -29.91
C ARG A 41 6.17 -23.87 -31.08
N GLY A 42 5.99 -22.55 -31.17
CA GLY A 42 5.36 -21.88 -32.32
C GLY A 42 3.88 -22.25 -32.52
N GLU A 43 3.25 -22.86 -31.53
CA GLU A 43 1.83 -23.24 -31.59
C GLU A 43 0.97 -21.98 -31.45
N ARG A 44 0.16 -21.70 -32.47
CA ARG A 44 -0.86 -20.64 -32.40
C ARG A 44 -1.88 -21.08 -31.36
N LEU A 45 -2.01 -20.30 -30.28
CA LEU A 45 -2.99 -20.52 -29.23
C LEU A 45 -4.38 -20.75 -29.82
N ASN A 46 -5.07 -21.76 -29.30
CA ASN A 46 -6.46 -22.03 -29.66
C ASN A 46 -7.32 -20.86 -29.14
N GLU A 47 -8.48 -20.57 -29.74
CA GLU A 47 -9.33 -19.43 -29.32
C GLU A 47 -9.64 -19.42 -27.81
N LYS A 48 -9.80 -20.61 -27.21
CA LYS A 48 -10.02 -20.78 -25.77
C LYS A 48 -8.79 -20.42 -24.93
N GLU A 49 -7.59 -20.74 -25.39
CA GLU A 49 -6.33 -20.46 -24.71
C GLU A 49 -5.92 -18.99 -24.86
N ASP A 50 -6.20 -18.39 -26.01
CA ASP A 50 -6.06 -16.94 -26.22
C ASP A 50 -7.03 -16.14 -25.33
N SER A 51 -8.25 -16.64 -25.15
CA SER A 51 -9.22 -16.05 -24.20
C SER A 51 -8.77 -16.20 -22.75
N LEU A 52 -8.20 -17.35 -22.35
CA LEU A 52 -7.70 -17.58 -21.00
C LEU A 52 -6.46 -16.74 -20.71
N SER A 53 -5.54 -16.64 -21.66
CA SER A 53 -4.35 -15.78 -21.52
C SER A 53 -4.72 -14.30 -21.51
N LYS A 54 -5.69 -13.85 -22.32
CA LYS A 54 -6.26 -12.49 -22.22
C LYS A 54 -6.96 -12.26 -20.89
N ALA A 55 -7.76 -13.20 -20.40
CA ALA A 55 -8.42 -13.09 -19.11
C ALA A 55 -7.41 -13.07 -17.96
N LEU A 56 -6.34 -13.86 -18.04
CA LEU A 56 -5.29 -13.92 -17.04
C LEU A 56 -4.41 -12.67 -17.08
N LEU A 57 -4.08 -12.14 -18.27
CA LEU A 57 -3.41 -10.85 -18.45
C LEU A 57 -4.30 -9.69 -18.01
N ALA A 58 -5.62 -9.75 -18.23
CA ALA A 58 -6.57 -8.77 -17.72
C ALA A 58 -6.64 -8.83 -16.19
N ALA A 59 -6.74 -10.03 -15.60
CA ALA A 59 -6.69 -10.25 -14.16
C ALA A 59 -5.37 -9.77 -13.53
N PHE A 60 -4.24 -9.97 -14.22
CA PHE A 60 -2.94 -9.43 -13.78
C PHE A 60 -2.83 -7.92 -13.99
N LYS A 61 -3.39 -7.36 -15.07
CA LYS A 61 -3.46 -5.90 -15.29
C LYS A 61 -4.28 -5.19 -14.20
N ILE A 62 -5.19 -5.89 -13.54
CA ILE A 62 -6.03 -5.37 -12.45
C ILE A 62 -5.24 -5.26 -11.13
N GLY A 63 -4.11 -5.95 -10.96
CA GLY A 63 -3.29 -5.89 -9.75
C GLY A 63 -1.87 -5.40 -10.03
N SER A 64 -1.52 -4.21 -9.53
CA SER A 64 -0.19 -3.59 -9.57
C SER A 64 0.30 -3.07 -10.93
N ARG A 65 -0.23 -1.92 -11.36
CA ARG A 65 0.66 -1.00 -12.10
C ARG A 65 1.68 -0.50 -11.09
N VAL A 66 2.90 -1.04 -11.16
CA VAL A 66 4.06 -0.44 -10.48
C VAL A 66 4.04 1.05 -10.81
N PRO A 67 3.98 1.94 -9.81
CA PRO A 67 3.97 3.37 -10.08
C PRO A 67 5.19 3.75 -10.95
N SER A 68 4.99 4.66 -11.90
CA SER A 68 6.08 5.16 -12.75
C SER A 68 6.79 6.34 -12.09
N ALA A 69 8.00 6.66 -12.56
CA ALA A 69 8.74 7.85 -12.12
C ALA A 69 7.91 9.13 -12.28
N SER A 70 7.11 9.24 -13.34
CA SER A 70 6.19 10.38 -13.54
C SER A 70 5.14 10.53 -12.44
N ASN A 71 4.62 9.42 -11.90
CA ASN A 71 3.64 9.46 -10.82
C ASN A 71 4.26 10.00 -9.54
N VAL A 72 5.48 9.58 -9.24
CA VAL A 72 6.22 10.05 -8.05
C VAL A 72 6.68 11.49 -8.24
N ASN A 73 7.17 11.86 -9.42
CA ASN A 73 7.60 13.22 -9.72
C ASN A 73 6.46 14.24 -9.66
N SER A 74 5.21 13.78 -9.85
CA SER A 74 4.01 14.61 -9.65
C SER A 74 3.69 14.86 -8.17
N ILE A 75 4.22 14.03 -7.26
CA ILE A 75 4.06 14.14 -5.80
C ILE A 75 5.24 14.89 -5.19
N ILE A 76 6.46 14.39 -5.42
CA ILE A 76 7.72 15.00 -5.00
C ILE A 76 8.51 15.34 -6.27
N PRO A 77 8.56 16.62 -6.67
CA PRO A 77 9.35 17.05 -7.82
C PRO A 77 10.84 16.74 -7.64
N GLY A 78 11.46 16.14 -8.64
CA GLY A 78 12.88 15.77 -8.63
C GLY A 78 13.21 14.58 -7.73
N TYR A 79 12.25 13.74 -7.36
CA TYR A 79 12.43 12.65 -6.39
C TYR A 79 13.68 11.78 -6.61
N ASP A 80 13.99 11.46 -7.87
CA ASP A 80 15.12 10.60 -8.23
C ASP A 80 16.48 11.30 -8.01
N ASP A 81 16.50 12.63 -8.05
CA ASP A 81 17.69 13.45 -7.87
C ASP A 81 17.90 13.89 -6.41
N MET A 82 16.92 13.63 -5.53
CA MET A 82 16.96 14.07 -4.13
C MET A 82 17.77 13.15 -3.22
N THR A 83 18.35 13.75 -2.18
CA THR A 83 19.00 12.99 -1.11
C THR A 83 17.98 12.28 -0.22
N VAL A 84 18.42 11.21 0.45
CA VAL A 84 17.56 10.43 1.37
C VAL A 84 16.97 11.31 2.48
N THR A 85 17.73 12.29 2.97
CA THR A 85 17.28 13.24 4.00
C THR A 85 16.17 14.16 3.50
N GLU A 86 16.35 14.76 2.33
CA GLU A 86 15.33 15.64 1.74
C GLU A 86 14.05 14.88 1.43
N ILE A 87 14.17 13.64 0.93
CA ILE A 87 13.01 12.78 0.70
C ILE A 87 12.27 12.51 2.02
N ILE A 88 12.99 12.11 3.08
CA ILE A 88 12.38 11.82 4.38
C ILE A 88 11.62 13.03 4.94
N ASP A 89 12.14 14.24 4.76
CA ASP A 89 11.46 15.43 5.25
C ASP A 89 10.20 15.76 4.45
N GLN A 90 10.20 15.52 3.14
CA GLN A 90 9.00 15.63 2.32
C GLN A 90 7.94 14.58 2.72
N LEU A 91 8.35 13.33 2.94
CA LEU A 91 7.43 12.22 3.25
C LEU A 91 6.51 12.49 4.45
N LYS A 92 7.01 13.16 5.49
CA LYS A 92 6.24 13.47 6.73
C LYS A 92 5.01 14.36 6.50
N SER A 93 4.95 15.03 5.36
CA SER A 93 3.86 15.95 5.01
C SER A 93 2.87 15.36 4.01
N LEU A 94 3.14 14.15 3.50
CA LEU A 94 2.36 13.57 2.41
C LEU A 94 1.17 12.77 2.93
N PRO A 95 0.00 12.87 2.26
CA PRO A 95 -1.14 12.04 2.58
C PRO A 95 -0.88 10.56 2.30
N MET A 96 -1.61 9.70 2.99
CA MET A 96 -1.43 8.24 2.99
C MET A 96 -1.41 7.64 1.57
N ARG A 97 -2.32 8.08 0.71
CA ARG A 97 -2.39 7.60 -0.68
C ARG A 97 -1.12 7.90 -1.47
N GLN A 98 -0.50 9.05 -1.24
CA GLN A 98 0.72 9.43 -1.92
C GLN A 98 1.91 8.63 -1.37
N LEU A 99 1.94 8.40 -0.07
CA LEU A 99 2.92 7.52 0.58
C LEU A 99 2.87 6.09 0.02
N GLU A 100 1.69 5.51 -0.21
CA GLU A 100 1.54 4.18 -0.82
C GLU A 100 2.08 4.12 -2.25
N ILE A 101 1.86 5.18 -3.04
CA ILE A 101 2.39 5.29 -4.41
C ILE A 101 3.91 5.35 -4.37
N ILE A 102 4.49 6.19 -3.52
CA ILE A 102 5.94 6.32 -3.37
C ILE A 102 6.54 5.01 -2.85
N ARG A 103 5.89 4.35 -1.88
CA ARG A 103 6.32 3.04 -1.36
C ARG A 103 6.41 2.00 -2.46
N GLY A 104 5.38 1.91 -3.31
CA GLY A 104 5.37 1.00 -4.46
C GLY A 104 6.49 1.31 -5.43
N TYR A 105 6.68 2.57 -5.79
CA TYR A 105 7.78 3.00 -6.66
C TYR A 105 9.15 2.67 -6.05
N GLU A 106 9.37 3.06 -4.81
CA GLU A 106 10.63 2.90 -4.09
C GLU A 106 10.98 1.41 -3.95
N TYR A 107 10.01 0.57 -3.57
CA TYR A 107 10.21 -0.87 -3.41
C TYR A 107 10.64 -1.56 -4.73
N HIS A 108 10.16 -1.08 -5.87
CA HIS A 108 10.42 -1.70 -7.17
C HIS A 108 11.65 -1.16 -7.92
N ASN A 109 12.09 0.07 -7.63
CA ASN A 109 13.17 0.72 -8.40
C ASN A 109 14.47 0.83 -7.60
N TYR A 110 14.48 1.59 -6.49
CA TYR A 110 15.70 1.92 -5.75
C TYR A 110 15.88 1.10 -4.46
N ASN A 111 14.78 0.66 -3.86
CA ASN A 111 14.71 -0.12 -2.62
C ASN A 111 15.55 0.49 -1.48
N ARG A 112 15.54 1.82 -1.30
CA ARG A 112 16.28 2.49 -0.23
C ARG A 112 15.59 2.20 1.10
N ILE A 113 16.18 1.30 1.88
CA ILE A 113 15.60 0.79 3.14
C ILE A 113 15.22 1.90 4.11
N ARG A 114 16.03 2.97 4.21
CA ARG A 114 15.75 4.09 5.13
C ARG A 114 14.48 4.84 4.75
N ILE A 115 14.20 4.98 3.46
CA ILE A 115 13.00 5.62 2.92
C ILE A 115 11.80 4.71 3.16
N LEU A 116 11.89 3.43 2.79
CA LEU A 116 10.81 2.46 3.01
C LEU A 116 10.42 2.36 4.49
N ARG A 117 11.38 2.32 5.41
CA ARG A 117 11.12 2.33 6.86
C ARG A 117 10.47 3.63 7.33
N GLN A 118 10.83 4.77 6.73
CA GLN A 118 10.14 6.02 7.05
C GLN A 118 8.69 5.92 6.60
N ILE A 119 8.44 5.51 5.36
CA ILE A 119 7.09 5.39 4.83
C ILE A 119 6.25 4.40 5.65
N ASP A 120 6.82 3.25 6.03
CA ASP A 120 6.12 2.27 6.88
C ASP A 120 5.74 2.88 8.24
N ARG A 121 6.60 3.72 8.85
CA ARG A 121 6.27 4.44 10.09
C ARG A 121 5.10 5.41 9.90
N GLU A 122 5.17 6.26 8.87
CA GLU A 122 4.09 7.21 8.56
C GLU A 122 2.77 6.48 8.26
N LEU A 123 2.81 5.32 7.61
CA LEU A 123 1.61 4.53 7.32
C LEU A 123 1.07 3.81 8.55
N ASP A 124 1.94 3.33 9.45
CA ASP A 124 1.53 2.61 10.66
C ASP A 124 0.91 3.54 11.71
N GLU A 125 1.40 4.76 11.87
CA GLU A 125 0.80 5.78 12.76
C GLU A 125 -0.65 6.13 12.34
N VAL A 126 -0.97 5.97 11.06
CA VAL A 126 -2.25 6.40 10.43
C VAL A 126 -3.22 5.24 10.23
N ARG A 127 -2.71 4.00 10.19
CA ARG A 127 -3.52 2.78 9.99
C ARG A 127 -4.57 2.51 11.07
N ILE A 128 -4.62 3.33 12.12
CA ILE A 128 -5.71 3.38 13.09
C ILE A 128 -7.07 3.45 12.37
N ILE A 129 -7.18 4.26 11.31
CA ILE A 129 -8.39 4.33 10.47
C ILE A 129 -8.02 4.10 8.99
N PRO A 130 -8.44 2.99 8.37
CA PRO A 130 -8.26 2.76 6.94
C PRO A 130 -8.90 3.88 6.11
N GLU A 131 -8.24 4.32 5.04
CA GLU A 131 -8.75 5.36 4.12
C GLU A 131 -9.15 6.70 4.78
N TYR A 132 -8.60 6.99 5.96
CA TYR A 132 -8.95 8.17 6.77
C TYR A 132 -8.96 9.49 5.99
N ASP A 133 -7.99 9.68 5.10
CA ASP A 133 -7.88 10.88 4.27
C ASP A 133 -9.09 11.05 3.34
N ASN A 134 -9.73 9.98 2.87
CA ASN A 134 -10.89 10.10 1.96
C ASN A 134 -12.23 10.15 2.71
N MET A 135 -12.24 9.94 4.02
CA MET A 135 -13.47 9.89 4.80
C MET A 135 -14.07 11.28 5.01
N ALA A 136 -15.39 11.34 4.88
CA ALA A 136 -16.18 12.50 5.28
C ALA A 136 -16.11 12.69 6.80
N VAL A 137 -16.16 13.95 7.25
CA VAL A 137 -16.03 14.31 8.67
C VAL A 137 -17.02 13.56 9.56
N GLY A 138 -18.27 13.37 9.12
CA GLY A 138 -19.28 12.63 9.89
C GLY A 138 -18.86 11.20 10.20
N VAL A 139 -18.36 10.47 9.19
CA VAL A 139 -17.88 9.09 9.33
C VAL A 139 -16.66 9.00 10.24
N VAL A 140 -15.75 9.98 10.13
CA VAL A 140 -14.59 10.07 11.02
C VAL A 140 -15.04 10.22 12.48
N LEU A 141 -15.99 11.12 12.75
CA LEU A 141 -16.47 11.39 14.12
C LEU A 141 -17.12 10.16 14.77
N GLU A 142 -17.76 9.29 13.99
CA GLU A 142 -18.30 8.02 14.48
C GLU A 142 -17.16 7.08 14.89
N LYS A 143 -16.17 6.90 14.02
CA LYS A 143 -14.99 6.05 14.27
C LYS A 143 -14.14 6.52 15.45
N LEU A 144 -14.12 7.83 15.75
CA LEU A 144 -13.40 8.36 16.92
C LEU A 144 -13.90 7.78 18.25
N ASN A 145 -15.11 7.23 18.31
CA ASN A 145 -15.65 6.66 19.55
C ASN A 145 -15.07 5.28 19.86
N ASP A 146 -14.56 4.58 18.85
CA ASP A 146 -14.01 3.23 18.99
C ASP A 146 -12.50 3.25 19.30
N LEU A 147 -11.90 4.44 19.34
CA LEU A 147 -10.47 4.62 19.55
C LEU A 147 -10.10 4.79 21.03
N SER A 148 -8.98 4.19 21.41
CA SER A 148 -8.34 4.40 22.71
C SER A 148 -7.75 5.81 22.83
N PRO A 149 -7.48 6.31 24.06
CA PRO A 149 -6.85 7.61 24.26
C PRO A 149 -5.47 7.75 23.58
N GLN A 150 -4.70 6.66 23.50
CA GLN A 150 -3.41 6.62 22.82
C GLN A 150 -3.58 6.79 21.30
N GLU A 151 -4.53 6.07 20.71
CA GLU A 151 -4.86 6.19 19.29
C GLU A 151 -5.43 7.58 18.95
N LEU A 152 -6.23 8.17 19.84
CA LEU A 152 -6.72 9.54 19.69
C LEU A 152 -5.58 10.57 19.71
N ALA A 153 -4.56 10.38 20.55
CA ALA A 153 -3.40 11.26 20.58
C ALA A 153 -2.58 11.16 19.28
N ALA A 154 -2.29 9.95 18.81
CA ALA A 154 -1.61 9.74 17.54
C ALA A 154 -2.40 10.34 16.36
N LEU A 155 -3.72 10.14 16.33
CA LEU A 155 -4.59 10.70 15.30
C LEU A 155 -4.65 12.24 15.34
N LYS A 156 -4.55 12.84 16.53
CA LYS A 156 -4.48 14.29 16.68
C LYS A 156 -3.20 14.85 16.03
N ASP A 157 -2.06 14.23 16.31
CA ASP A 157 -0.78 14.66 15.78
C ASP A 157 -0.74 14.49 14.25
N TYR A 158 -1.25 13.37 13.76
CA TYR A 158 -1.45 13.14 12.32
C TYR A 158 -2.34 14.21 11.68
N GLU A 159 -3.54 14.43 12.21
CA GLU A 159 -4.49 15.38 11.63
C GLU A 159 -3.91 16.81 11.62
N LYS A 160 -3.14 17.19 12.65
CA LYS A 160 -2.46 18.49 12.73
C LYS A 160 -1.34 18.64 11.70
N GLY A 161 -0.60 17.57 11.42
CA GLY A 161 0.48 17.56 10.42
C GLY A 161 0.00 17.53 8.96
N HIS A 162 -1.25 17.13 8.72
CA HIS A 162 -1.77 16.85 7.39
C HIS A 162 -2.97 17.74 7.03
N ARG A 163 -4.20 17.22 7.13
CA ARG A 163 -5.40 17.89 6.63
C ARG A 163 -5.92 19.02 7.51
N ASN A 164 -5.49 19.07 8.77
CA ASN A 164 -5.81 20.11 9.74
C ASN A 164 -7.30 20.47 9.80
N ARG A 165 -8.20 19.48 9.73
CA ARG A 165 -9.65 19.66 9.79
C ARG A 165 -10.03 20.04 11.21
N SER A 166 -10.28 21.33 11.41
CA SER A 166 -10.57 21.92 12.72
C SER A 166 -11.71 21.22 13.48
N THR A 167 -12.74 20.73 12.78
CA THR A 167 -13.86 19.99 13.39
C THR A 167 -13.40 18.66 14.00
N ILE A 168 -12.50 17.93 13.34
CA ILE A 168 -11.99 16.65 13.84
C ILE A 168 -11.02 16.88 15.00
N LEU A 169 -10.11 17.85 14.88
CA LEU A 169 -9.20 18.20 15.96
C LEU A 169 -9.93 18.56 17.25
N LYS A 170 -10.94 19.44 17.17
CA LYS A 170 -11.78 19.79 18.32
C LYS A 170 -12.51 18.58 18.91
N ALA A 171 -12.96 17.67 18.05
CA ALA A 171 -13.67 16.47 18.47
C ALA A 171 -12.75 15.46 19.17
N ILE A 172 -11.49 15.35 18.74
CA ILE A 172 -10.46 14.53 19.39
C ILE A 172 -10.07 15.16 20.74
N GLU A 173 -9.82 16.46 20.78
CA GLU A 173 -9.46 17.18 22.02
C GLU A 173 -10.53 17.05 23.11
N ARG A 174 -11.81 17.19 22.74
CA ARG A 174 -12.93 16.99 23.68
C ARG A 174 -12.97 15.57 24.25
N ARG A 175 -12.61 14.57 23.45
CA ARG A 175 -12.60 13.16 23.90
C ARG A 175 -11.41 12.87 24.80
N LEU A 176 -10.23 13.36 24.45
CA LEU A 176 -9.03 13.25 25.30
C LEU A 176 -9.25 13.94 26.65
N ALA A 177 -9.88 15.12 26.68
CA ALA A 177 -10.22 15.81 27.92
C ALA A 177 -11.27 15.08 28.78
N LYS A 178 -12.09 14.21 28.18
CA LYS A 178 -13.08 13.39 28.90
C LYS A 178 -12.48 12.07 29.41
N ALA A 179 -11.40 11.60 28.79
CA ALA A 179 -10.71 10.36 29.14
C ALA A 179 -9.57 10.57 30.15
N ALA A 180 -9.13 11.82 30.36
CA ALA A 180 -8.22 12.25 31.40
C ALA A 180 -8.97 12.45 32.73
#